data_AF-A0AA48KL97-F1
#
_entry.id   AF-A0AA48KL97-F1
#
_cell.length_a   1.000
_cell.length_b   1.000
_cell.length_c   1.000
_cell.angle_alpha   90.00
_cell.angle_beta   90.00
_cell.angle_gamma   90.00
#
_symmetry.space_group_name_H-M   'P 1'
#
loop_
_entity.id
_entity.type
_entity.pdbx_description
1 polymer ?
#
loop_
_entity_poly.entity_id
_entity_poly.type
_entity_poly.pdbx_seq_one_letter_code
_entity_poly.pdbx_strand_id
1 'polypeptide(L)'
;MEWIKVLHLLAVLGWMTGIFAVPRAIIFWKREHARLGEFGPTGDLTIRIYRFSLGLGVIAILTGLWLGWFWGYPIWVWTKLGLVTLLAAHYGWTGRLVLRARRGIFTESDFYLRVFNEISVFGAIGVLIIVVFKPF
;
A
#
# COMPACT_ATOMS: atom_id res chain seq x y z
N MET A 1 11.05 -22.11 -7.31
CA MET A 1 11.60 -20.77 -6.99
C MET A 1 11.06 -19.69 -7.90
N GLU A 2 11.23 -19.78 -9.22
CA GLU A 2 10.82 -18.70 -10.14
C GLU A 2 9.32 -18.42 -10.12
N TRP A 3 8.46 -19.43 -10.04
CA TRP A 3 7.01 -19.23 -9.88
C TRP A 3 6.62 -18.46 -8.62
N ILE A 4 7.32 -18.69 -7.50
CA ILE A 4 7.09 -17.93 -6.26
C ILE A 4 7.50 -16.47 -6.45
N LYS A 5 8.61 -16.20 -7.15
CA LYS A 5 9.02 -14.83 -7.49
C LYS A 5 7.99 -14.16 -8.39
N VAL A 6 7.46 -14.84 -9.41
CA VAL A 6 6.40 -14.31 -10.28
C VAL A 6 5.16 -13.95 -9.46
N LEU A 7 4.70 -14.85 -8.59
CA LEU A 7 3.57 -14.60 -7.71
C LEU A 7 3.84 -13.43 -6.75
N HIS A 8 5.04 -13.38 -6.16
CA HIS A 8 5.46 -12.30 -5.27
C HIS A 8 5.43 -10.96 -5.99
N LEU A 9 6.01 -10.87 -7.19
CA LEU A 9 6.04 -9.63 -7.97
C LEU A 9 4.64 -9.18 -8.37
N LEU A 10 3.79 -10.09 -8.83
CA LEU A 10 2.38 -9.80 -9.13
C LEU A 10 1.65 -9.23 -7.90
N ALA A 11 1.83 -9.88 -6.75
CA ALA A 11 1.22 -9.47 -5.49
C ALA A 11 1.74 -8.10 -5.03
N VAL A 12 3.05 -7.84 -5.17
CA VAL A 12 3.65 -6.53 -4.87
C VAL A 12 3.06 -5.46 -5.77
N LEU A 13 2.99 -5.67 -7.10
CA LEU A 13 2.42 -4.69 -8.04
C LEU A 13 0.96 -4.33 -7.69
N GLY A 14 0.15 -5.34 -7.38
CA GLY A 14 -1.23 -5.10 -6.98
C GLY A 14 -1.37 -4.45 -5.61
N TRP A 15 -0.49 -4.75 -4.66
CA TRP A 15 -0.46 -4.06 -3.37
C TRP A 15 -0.03 -2.59 -3.49
N MET A 16 0.99 -2.31 -4.32
CA MET A 16 1.45 -0.96 -4.58
C MET A 16 0.35 -0.10 -5.23
N THR A 17 -0.53 -0.70 -6.02
CA THR A 17 -1.71 -0.02 -6.57
C THR A 17 -2.56 0.59 -5.46
N GLY A 18 -2.87 -0.16 -4.40
CA GLY A 18 -3.67 0.40 -3.30
C GLY A 18 -2.89 1.40 -2.45
N ILE A 19 -1.61 1.15 -2.18
CA ILE A 19 -0.75 2.08 -1.43
C ILE A 19 -0.76 3.47 -2.09
N PHE A 20 -0.69 3.54 -3.43
CA PHE A 20 -0.63 4.79 -4.16
C PHE A 20 -1.99 5.38 -4.56
N ALA A 21 -2.97 4.54 -4.88
CA ALA A 21 -4.25 5.01 -5.39
C ALA A 21 -5.21 5.41 -4.28
N VAL A 22 -5.25 4.67 -3.16
CA VAL A 22 -6.29 4.84 -2.13
C VAL A 22 -6.23 6.20 -1.45
N PRO A 23 -5.08 6.73 -1.00
CA PRO A 23 -5.03 8.06 -0.38
C PRO A 23 -5.56 9.18 -1.29
N ARG A 24 -5.27 9.08 -2.60
CA ARG A 24 -5.78 10.02 -3.61
C ARG A 24 -7.27 9.81 -3.88
N ALA A 25 -7.72 8.56 -3.94
CA ALA A 25 -9.14 8.23 -4.12
C ALA A 25 -10.00 8.77 -2.96
N ILE A 26 -9.48 8.83 -1.74
CA ILE A 26 -10.14 9.47 -0.59
C ILE A 26 -10.38 10.97 -0.83
N ILE A 27 -9.47 11.68 -1.50
CA ILE A 27 -9.67 13.09 -1.86
C ILE A 27 -10.87 13.23 -2.81
N PHE A 28 -10.95 12.38 -3.84
CA PHE A 28 -12.07 12.39 -4.78
C PHE A 28 -13.38 11.99 -4.10
N TRP A 29 -13.34 10.98 -3.23
CA TRP A 29 -14.49 10.56 -2.45
C TRP A 29 -14.99 11.68 -1.51
N LYS A 30 -14.09 12.40 -0.84
CA LYS A 30 -14.44 13.56 -0.01
C LYS A 30 -15.21 14.63 -0.82
N ARG A 31 -14.72 14.95 -2.02
CA ARG A 31 -15.37 15.94 -2.91
C ARG A 31 -16.73 15.45 -3.43
N GLU A 32 -16.82 14.18 -3.79
CA GLU A 32 -18.08 13.55 -4.19
C GLU A 32 -19.10 13.56 -3.05
N HIS A 33 -18.68 13.18 -1.84
CA HIS A 33 -19.54 13.17 -0.66
C HIS A 33 -20.03 14.57 -0.29
N ALA A 34 -19.16 15.59 -0.38
CA ALA A 34 -19.57 16.98 -0.17
C ALA A 34 -20.62 17.47 -1.19
N ARG A 35 -20.62 16.91 -2.41
CA ARG A 35 -21.58 17.25 -3.47
C ARG A 35 -22.89 16.48 -3.34
N LEU A 36 -22.83 15.18 -3.05
CA LEU A 36 -24.00 14.28 -3.01
C LEU A 36 -24.68 14.25 -1.64
N GLY A 37 -23.95 14.52 -0.55
CA GLY A 37 -24.41 14.35 0.82
C GLY A 37 -24.51 12.89 1.28
N GLU A 38 -24.17 11.93 0.42
CA GLU A 38 -24.31 10.50 0.69
C GLU A 38 -23.13 9.67 0.14
N PHE A 39 -23.17 8.36 0.37
CA PHE A 39 -22.15 7.43 -0.09
C PHE A 39 -22.26 7.22 -1.61
N GLY A 40 -21.25 7.67 -2.36
CA GLY A 40 -21.23 7.59 -3.82
C GLY A 40 -20.33 6.47 -4.39
N PRO A 41 -20.32 6.31 -5.71
CA PRO A 41 -19.55 5.28 -6.42
C PRO A 41 -18.04 5.39 -6.22
N THR A 42 -17.50 6.60 -5.98
CA THR A 42 -16.07 6.78 -5.69
C THR A 42 -15.70 6.12 -4.36
N GLY A 43 -16.59 6.15 -3.37
CA GLY A 43 -16.42 5.46 -2.10
C GLY A 43 -16.39 3.94 -2.26
N ASP A 44 -17.32 3.38 -3.04
CA ASP A 44 -17.35 1.94 -3.33
C ASP A 44 -16.07 1.47 -4.01
N LEU A 45 -15.65 2.18 -5.07
CA LEU A 45 -14.41 1.89 -5.78
C LEU A 45 -13.18 1.95 -4.85
N THR A 46 -13.10 2.98 -4.01
CA THR A 46 -11.99 3.16 -3.06
C THR A 46 -11.88 1.97 -2.10
N ILE A 47 -13.01 1.51 -1.56
CA ILE A 47 -13.05 0.36 -0.64
C ILE A 47 -12.68 -0.92 -1.37
N ARG A 48 -13.18 -1.14 -2.59
CA ARG A 48 -12.84 -2.33 -3.39
C ARG A 48 -11.35 -2.40 -3.71
N ILE A 49 -10.76 -1.28 -4.16
CA ILE A 49 -9.32 -1.17 -4.40
C ILE A 49 -8.54 -1.47 -3.11
N TYR A 50 -8.93 -0.86 -1.98
CA TYR A 50 -8.27 -1.10 -0.70
C TYR A 50 -8.30 -2.57 -0.29
N ARG A 51 -9.46 -3.23 -0.36
CA ARG A 51 -9.62 -4.65 0.02
C ARG A 51 -8.86 -5.59 -0.91
N PHE A 52 -8.95 -5.36 -2.21
CA PHE A 52 -8.24 -6.16 -3.21
C PHE A 52 -6.73 -6.04 -3.03
N SER A 53 -6.22 -4.81 -2.92
CA SER A 53 -4.81 -4.54 -2.68
C SER A 53 -4.34 -5.07 -1.31
N LEU A 54 -5.17 -5.06 -0.28
CA LEU A 54 -4.83 -5.67 1.02
C LEU A 54 -4.62 -7.18 0.90
N GLY A 55 -5.50 -7.88 0.17
CA GLY A 55 -5.33 -9.32 -0.08
C GLY A 55 -4.02 -9.62 -0.81
N LEU A 56 -3.69 -8.83 -1.84
CA LEU A 56 -2.40 -8.96 -2.53
C LEU A 56 -1.21 -8.58 -1.63
N GLY A 57 -1.36 -7.62 -0.73
CA GLY A 57 -0.32 -7.27 0.25
C GLY A 57 0.00 -8.42 1.19
N VAL A 58 -1.01 -9.15 1.67
CA VAL A 58 -0.80 -10.36 2.49
C VAL A 58 -0.03 -11.42 1.69
N ILE A 59 -0.41 -11.66 0.44
CA ILE A 59 0.29 -12.61 -0.44
C ILE A 59 1.74 -12.15 -0.67
N ALA A 60 1.96 -10.86 -0.91
CA ALA A 60 3.28 -10.28 -1.11
C ALA A 60 4.19 -10.47 0.10
N ILE A 61 3.67 -10.25 1.32
CA ILE A 61 4.44 -10.45 2.56
C ILE A 61 4.79 -11.92 2.75
N LEU A 62 3.80 -12.83 2.65
CA LEU A 62 4.03 -14.26 2.86
C LEU A 62 5.03 -14.84 1.86
N THR A 63 4.86 -14.52 0.57
CA THR A 63 5.80 -14.95 -0.48
C THR A 63 7.17 -14.28 -0.34
N GLY A 64 7.23 -13.04 0.14
CA GLY A 64 8.47 -12.32 0.38
C GLY A 64 9.29 -12.92 1.52
N LEU A 65 8.64 -13.28 2.63
CA LEU A 65 9.26 -14.00 3.74
C LEU A 65 9.74 -15.39 3.30
N TRP A 66 8.95 -16.10 2.49
CA TRP A 66 9.38 -17.39 1.96
C TRP A 66 10.63 -17.25 1.07
N LEU A 67 10.69 -16.26 0.18
CA LEU A 67 11.88 -15.99 -0.62
C LEU A 67 13.09 -15.60 0.27
N GLY A 68 12.87 -14.82 1.33
CA GLY A 68 13.88 -14.49 2.32
C GLY A 68 14.46 -15.72 3.02
N TRP A 69 13.61 -16.67 3.41
CA TRP A 69 14.01 -17.96 3.98
C TRP A 69 14.91 -18.74 3.04
N PHE A 70 14.56 -18.82 1.75
CA PHE A 70 15.39 -19.50 0.75
C PHE A 70 16.74 -18.83 0.52
N TRP A 71 16.83 -17.51 0.68
CA TRP A 71 18.09 -16.78 0.56
C TRP A 71 18.91 -16.77 1.85
N GLY A 72 18.41 -17.33 2.95
CA GLY A 72 19.07 -17.31 4.26
C GLY A 72 19.05 -15.95 4.95
N TYR A 73 18.13 -15.06 4.56
CA TYR A 73 17.99 -13.69 5.10
C TYR A 73 19.32 -12.92 5.22
N PRO A 74 20.01 -12.65 4.09
CA PRO A 74 21.15 -11.75 4.09
C PRO A 74 20.74 -10.34 4.56
N ILE A 75 21.72 -9.52 4.91
CA ILE A 75 21.50 -8.20 5.52
C ILE A 75 20.56 -7.34 4.66
N TRP A 76 20.73 -7.32 3.34
CA TRP A 76 19.83 -6.58 2.45
C TRP A 76 18.37 -7.04 2.52
N VAL A 77 18.09 -8.32 2.79
CA VAL A 77 16.72 -8.82 2.98
C VAL A 77 16.15 -8.27 4.29
N TRP A 78 16.91 -8.26 5.38
CA TRP A 78 16.48 -7.65 6.65
C TRP A 78 16.21 -6.15 6.49
N THR A 79 17.10 -5.42 5.81
CA THR A 79 16.90 -3.99 5.53
C THR A 79 15.65 -3.77 4.68
N LYS A 80 15.44 -4.57 3.63
CA LYS A 80 14.21 -4.53 2.81
C LYS A 80 12.97 -4.79 3.65
N LEU A 81 12.99 -5.81 4.52
CA LEU A 81 11.86 -6.16 5.38
C LEU A 81 11.51 -5.03 6.35
N GLY A 82 12.50 -4.33 6.90
CA GLY A 82 12.27 -3.14 7.71
C GLY A 82 11.45 -2.07 6.95
N LEU A 83 11.85 -1.74 5.72
CA LEU A 83 11.10 -0.78 4.89
C LEU A 83 9.71 -1.30 4.50
N VAL A 84 9.57 -2.59 4.17
CA VAL A 84 8.28 -3.20 3.83
C VAL A 84 7.34 -3.17 5.04
N THR A 85 7.83 -3.37 6.26
CA THR A 85 7.04 -3.24 7.49
C THR A 85 6.55 -1.81 7.69
N LEU A 86 7.39 -0.80 7.43
CA LEU A 86 6.98 0.60 7.48
C LEU A 86 5.89 0.91 6.43
N LEU A 87 6.03 0.41 5.20
CA LEU A 87 4.99 0.50 4.17
C LEU A 87 3.71 -0.22 4.57
N ALA A 88 3.80 -1.38 5.22
CA ALA A 88 2.64 -2.11 5.72
C ALA A 88 1.90 -1.34 6.82
N ALA A 89 2.65 -0.72 7.75
CA ALA A 89 2.07 0.14 8.78
C ALA A 89 1.38 1.36 8.17
N HIS A 90 2.01 2.01 7.19
CA HIS A 90 1.44 3.10 6.42
C HIS A 90 0.14 2.68 5.70
N TYR A 91 0.13 1.51 5.07
CA TYR A 91 -1.06 0.97 4.41
C TYR A 91 -2.19 0.64 5.42
N GLY A 92 -1.83 0.12 6.59
CA GLY A 92 -2.77 -0.06 7.70
C GLY A 92 -3.38 1.27 8.17
N TRP A 93 -2.60 2.34 8.21
CA TRP A 93 -3.10 3.69 8.49
C TRP A 93 -4.07 4.18 7.41
N THR A 94 -3.78 3.89 6.14
CA THR A 94 -4.71 4.15 5.03
C THR A 94 -6.05 3.45 5.26
N GLY A 95 -6.05 2.22 5.79
CA GLY A 95 -7.26 1.52 6.23
C GLY A 95 -8.08 2.26 7.27
N ARG A 96 -7.42 2.93 8.23
CA ARG A 96 -8.11 3.79 9.22
C ARG A 96 -8.79 4.97 8.53
N LEU A 97 -8.12 5.61 7.55
CA LEU A 97 -8.71 6.71 6.78
C LEU A 97 -9.92 6.24 5.97
N VAL A 98 -9.83 5.08 5.31
CA VAL A 98 -10.96 4.47 4.56
C VAL A 98 -12.14 4.17 5.48
N LEU A 99 -11.89 3.62 6.68
CA LEU A 99 -12.95 3.29 7.64
C LEU A 99 -13.67 4.55 8.15
N ARG A 100 -12.94 5.65 8.34
CA ARG A 100 -13.51 6.95 8.74
C ARG A 100 -14.28 7.60 7.59
N ALA A 101 -13.73 7.59 6.38
CA ALA A 101 -14.41 8.07 5.17
C ALA A 101 -15.72 7.31 4.92
N ARG A 102 -15.76 6.00 5.19
CA ARG A 102 -17.00 5.19 5.11
C ARG A 102 -18.11 5.68 6.05
N ARG A 103 -17.74 6.33 7.16
CA ARG A 103 -18.69 6.95 8.11
C ARG A 103 -19.01 8.41 7.75
N GLY A 104 -18.58 8.91 6.59
CA GLY A 104 -18.72 10.31 6.19
C GLY A 104 -17.74 11.26 6.89
N ILE A 105 -16.73 10.74 7.60
CA ILE A 105 -15.79 11.55 8.39
C ILE A 105 -14.53 11.80 7.57
N PHE A 106 -14.34 13.06 7.15
CA PHE A 106 -13.19 13.52 6.37
C PHE A 106 -12.47 14.67 7.10
N THR A 107 -11.61 14.37 8.07
CA THR A 107 -10.86 15.40 8.82
C THR A 107 -9.59 15.87 8.11
N GLU A 108 -9.08 15.07 7.17
CA GLU A 108 -7.76 15.29 6.59
C GLU A 108 -7.84 16.28 5.43
N SER A 109 -6.84 17.16 5.34
CA SER A 109 -6.72 18.10 4.23
C SER A 109 -6.24 17.40 2.95
N ASP A 110 -6.60 17.94 1.80
CA ASP A 110 -6.16 17.44 0.50
C ASP A 110 -4.63 17.51 0.35
N PHE A 111 -3.98 18.47 1.03
CA PHE A 111 -2.52 18.55 1.09
C PHE A 111 -1.92 17.41 1.92
N TYR A 112 -2.48 17.14 3.11
CA TYR A 112 -2.05 16.03 3.95
C TYR A 112 -2.11 14.69 3.20
N LEU A 113 -3.23 14.39 2.52
CA LEU A 113 -3.39 13.13 1.80
C LEU A 113 -2.43 12.97 0.61
N ARG A 114 -2.02 14.09 -0.02
CA ARG A 114 -1.00 14.09 -1.09
C ARG A 114 0.39 13.78 -0.53
N VAL A 115 0.80 14.49 0.52
CA VAL A 115 2.09 14.27 1.18
C VAL A 115 2.15 12.85 1.76
N PHE A 116 1.07 12.39 2.39
CA PHE A 116 0.96 11.04 2.92
C PHE A 116 1.20 9.97 1.85
N ASN A 117 0.70 10.18 0.63
CA ASN A 117 0.98 9.31 -0.51
C ASN A 117 2.44 9.39 -1.00
N GLU A 118 3.01 10.59 -1.05
CA GLU A 118 4.40 10.80 -1.49
C GLU A 118 5.40 10.08 -0.58
N ILE A 119 5.14 10.02 0.73
CA ILE A 119 5.96 9.25 1.68
C ILE A 119 6.04 7.77 1.26
N SER A 120 4.93 7.18 0.79
CA SER A 120 4.92 5.80 0.30
C SER A 120 5.77 5.62 -0.96
N VAL A 121 5.81 6.63 -1.83
CA VAL A 121 6.63 6.60 -3.05
C VAL A 121 8.11 6.54 -2.68
N PHE A 122 8.56 7.35 -1.73
CA PHE A 122 9.94 7.27 -1.22
C PHE A 122 10.24 5.90 -0.59
N GLY A 123 9.31 5.33 0.17
CA GLY A 123 9.45 3.97 0.69
C GLY A 123 9.60 2.92 -0.41
N ALA A 124 8.81 3.02 -1.48
CA ALA A 124 8.89 2.12 -2.63
C ALA A 124 10.23 2.26 -3.38
N ILE A 125 10.71 3.49 -3.58
CA ILE A 125 12.03 3.74 -4.17
C ILE A 125 13.13 3.11 -3.31
N GLY A 126 13.07 3.27 -1.99
CA GLY A 126 14.02 2.63 -1.07
C GLY A 126 14.02 1.10 -1.19
N VAL A 127 12.83 0.47 -1.23
CA VAL A 127 12.69 -0.98 -1.43
C VAL A 127 13.28 -1.42 -2.78
N LEU A 128 13.05 -0.64 -3.84
CA LEU A 128 13.60 -0.92 -5.18
C LEU A 128 15.12 -0.85 -5.20
N ILE A 129 15.71 0.19 -4.59
CA ILE A 129 17.16 0.32 -4.48
C ILE A 129 17.75 -0.91 -3.77
N ILE A 130 17.19 -1.30 -2.62
CA ILE A 130 17.69 -2.45 -1.87
C ILE A 130 17.59 -3.76 -2.67
N VAL A 131 16.47 -4.01 -3.35
CA VAL A 131 16.29 -5.30 -4.06
C VAL A 131 17.11 -5.39 -5.35
N VAL A 132 17.36 -4.26 -6.02
CA VAL A 132 18.12 -4.21 -7.28
C VAL A 132 19.62 -4.26 -7.00
N PHE A 133 20.11 -3.38 -6.12
CA PHE A 133 21.54 -3.29 -5.83
C PHE A 133 22.02 -4.33 -4.83
N LYS A 134 21.10 -4.88 -4.01
CA LYS A 134 21.41 -5.83 -2.92
C LYS A 134 22.64 -5.39 -2.13
N PRO A 135 22.64 -4.15 -1.61
CA PRO A 135 23.80 -3.66 -0.88
C PRO A 135 23.96 -4.54 0.36
N PHE A 136 25.20 -4.92 0.70
CA PHE A 136 25.57 -5.76 1.85
C PHE A 136 25.25 -7.26 1.71
#